data_AF-A0A6N6Q3N5-F1
#
_entry.id   AF-A0A6N6Q3N5-F1
#
_cell.length_a   1.000
_cell.length_b   1.000
_cell.length_c   1.000
_cell.angle_alpha   90.00
_cell.angle_beta   90.00
_cell.angle_gamma   90.00
#
_symmetry.space_group_name_H-M   'P 1'
#
loop_
_entity.id
_entity.type
_entity.pdbx_description
1 polymer ?
#
loop_
_entity_poly.entity_id
_entity_poly.type
_entity_poly.pdbx_seq_one_letter_code
_entity_poly.pdbx_strand_id
1 'polypeptide(L)'
;MNSRAPTTPAAPRTRDGWLRWGAIGLGLLATIVVARRFPVSDALQWVRGQGAAAPILFVLLYAAACVAFVPGSILTLGAGAVFGPVLGTAWVSAGSTLGAALAFLLGRFVARDAIARRFGNDPRFRAIDEAVAREGWKIVALLRLSPAFPFTLLNYALGLTRVRFRDYVVASWIGMMPGTVLFVYLGSVLGEALPRGGATRPTRTPAEWALYAVGLAATIAVTVVVTRLARRALQQRIG
;
A
#
# COMPACT_ATOMS: atom_id res chain seq x y z
N MET A 1 -16.09 -24.32 -61.51
CA MET A 1 -16.88 -24.14 -60.26
C MET A 1 -16.06 -24.64 -59.08
N ASN A 2 -15.56 -23.74 -58.22
CA ASN A 2 -15.64 -23.81 -56.75
C ASN A 2 -14.87 -22.61 -56.15
N SER A 3 -15.54 -21.48 -55.95
CA SER A 3 -15.00 -20.32 -55.22
C SER A 3 -15.37 -20.48 -53.74
N ARG A 4 -14.40 -20.78 -52.88
CA ARG A 4 -14.59 -20.76 -51.42
C ARG A 4 -14.29 -19.36 -50.91
N ALA A 5 -15.32 -18.67 -50.41
CA ALA A 5 -15.18 -17.39 -49.73
C ALA A 5 -14.39 -17.54 -48.42
N PRO A 6 -13.59 -16.53 -48.01
CA PRO A 6 -12.90 -16.55 -46.73
C PRO A 6 -13.89 -16.31 -45.59
N THR A 7 -13.99 -17.26 -44.66
CA THR A 7 -14.78 -17.13 -43.43
C THR A 7 -14.14 -16.08 -42.52
N THR A 8 -14.86 -14.98 -42.28
CA THR A 8 -14.47 -13.94 -41.32
C THR A 8 -14.42 -14.53 -39.90
N PRO A 9 -13.35 -14.32 -39.10
CA PRO A 9 -13.32 -14.79 -37.72
C PRO A 9 -14.41 -14.09 -36.91
N ALA A 10 -15.23 -14.86 -36.18
CA ALA A 10 -16.23 -14.32 -35.27
C ALA A 10 -15.56 -13.48 -34.17
N ALA A 11 -16.04 -12.26 -33.97
CA ALA A 11 -15.55 -11.37 -32.91
C ALA A 11 -15.75 -12.02 -31.51
N PRO A 12 -14.76 -11.95 -30.60
CA PRO A 12 -14.89 -12.55 -29.28
C PRO A 12 -16.03 -11.86 -28.49
N ARG A 13 -16.98 -12.67 -28.02
CA ARG A 13 -18.18 -12.21 -27.30
C ARG A 13 -17.78 -11.58 -25.96
N THR A 14 -18.10 -10.30 -25.78
CA THR A 14 -17.73 -9.39 -24.68
C THR A 14 -18.40 -9.67 -23.32
N ARG A 15 -18.94 -10.88 -23.09
CA ARG A 15 -19.71 -11.21 -21.87
C ARG A 15 -18.86 -11.36 -20.61
N ASP A 16 -17.60 -11.80 -20.75
CA ASP A 16 -16.68 -12.00 -19.62
C ASP A 16 -16.19 -10.68 -19.00
N GLY A 17 -16.18 -9.59 -19.77
CA GLY A 17 -15.75 -8.28 -19.27
C GLY A 17 -16.68 -7.76 -18.18
N TRP A 18 -18.00 -7.79 -18.42
CA TRP A 18 -19.00 -7.27 -17.49
C TRP A 18 -19.09 -8.09 -16.20
N LEU A 19 -18.90 -9.41 -16.27
CA LEU A 19 -18.85 -10.28 -15.10
C LEU A 19 -17.60 -10.01 -14.24
N ARG A 20 -16.44 -9.78 -14.87
CA ARG A 20 -15.19 -9.43 -14.16
C ARG A 20 -15.29 -8.06 -13.48
N TRP A 21 -15.83 -7.06 -14.17
CA TRP A 21 -16.09 -5.74 -13.59
C TRP A 21 -17.15 -5.78 -12.49
N GLY A 22 -18.20 -6.61 -12.66
CA GLY A 22 -19.22 -6.85 -11.65
C GLY A 22 -18.66 -7.52 -10.39
N ALA A 23 -17.83 -8.55 -10.52
CA ALA A 23 -17.19 -9.23 -9.40
C ALA A 23 -16.21 -8.33 -8.64
N ILE A 24 -15.48 -7.46 -9.35
CA ILE A 24 -14.55 -6.51 -8.74
C ILE A 24 -15.29 -5.36 -8.08
N GLY A 25 -16.34 -4.84 -8.72
CA GLY A 25 -17.24 -3.87 -8.11
C GLY A 25 -17.89 -4.42 -6.84
N LEU A 26 -18.34 -5.68 -6.87
CA LEU A 26 -18.93 -6.36 -5.72
C LEU A 26 -17.90 -6.62 -4.61
N GLY A 27 -16.67 -7.03 -4.95
CA GLY A 27 -15.59 -7.23 -3.98
C GLY A 27 -15.12 -5.92 -3.33
N LEU A 28 -15.04 -4.85 -4.10
CA LEU A 28 -14.76 -3.50 -3.57
C LEU A 28 -15.89 -3.01 -2.69
N LEU A 29 -17.14 -3.18 -3.11
CA LEU A 29 -18.32 -2.80 -2.34
C LEU A 29 -18.40 -3.59 -1.03
N ALA A 30 -18.19 -4.91 -1.09
CA ALA A 30 -18.18 -5.77 0.10
C ALA A 30 -17.08 -5.33 1.07
N THR A 31 -15.88 -5.03 0.58
CA THR A 31 -14.82 -4.60 1.49
C THR A 31 -15.02 -3.18 2.03
N ILE A 32 -15.62 -2.26 1.27
CA ILE A 32 -16.03 -0.94 1.78
C ILE A 32 -17.12 -1.07 2.85
N VAL A 33 -18.11 -1.95 2.63
CA VAL A 33 -19.19 -2.22 3.60
C VAL A 33 -18.62 -2.85 4.87
N VAL A 34 -17.71 -3.82 4.74
CA VAL A 34 -17.03 -4.44 5.88
C VAL A 34 -16.18 -3.41 6.62
N ALA A 35 -15.38 -2.58 5.93
CA ALA A 35 -14.56 -1.55 6.55
C ALA A 35 -15.38 -0.46 7.27
N ARG A 36 -16.61 -0.18 6.80
CA ARG A 36 -17.54 0.73 7.50
C ARG A 36 -18.27 0.09 8.67
N ARG A 37 -18.50 -1.23 8.63
CA ARG A 37 -19.18 -1.99 9.70
C ARG A 37 -18.24 -2.48 10.79
N PHE A 38 -16.98 -2.72 10.46
CA PHE A 38 -15.93 -3.15 11.37
C PHE A 38 -14.88 -2.05 11.48
N PRO A 39 -14.96 -1.20 12.52
CA PRO A 39 -13.93 -0.21 12.74
C PRO A 39 -12.58 -0.91 12.91
N VAL A 40 -11.54 -0.29 12.35
CA VAL A 40 -10.18 -0.86 12.34
C VAL A 40 -9.69 -1.16 13.76
N SER A 41 -10.16 -0.41 14.77
CA SER A 41 -9.90 -0.69 16.19
C SER A 41 -10.32 -2.10 16.61
N ASP A 42 -11.50 -2.54 16.19
CA ASP A 42 -12.11 -3.78 16.64
C ASP A 42 -11.44 -4.96 15.94
N ALA A 43 -11.10 -4.79 14.66
CA ALA A 43 -10.31 -5.76 13.91
C ALA A 43 -8.91 -5.95 14.53
N LEU A 44 -8.25 -4.86 14.95
CA LEU A 44 -6.93 -4.94 15.61
C LEU A 44 -7.00 -5.59 17.00
N GLN A 45 -8.06 -5.33 17.76
CA GLN A 45 -8.31 -5.99 19.04
C GLN A 45 -8.59 -7.48 18.86
N TRP A 46 -9.40 -7.84 17.87
CA TRP A 46 -9.66 -9.23 17.52
C TRP A 46 -8.36 -9.95 17.13
N VAL A 47 -7.54 -9.35 16.25
CA VAL A 47 -6.22 -9.89 15.87
C VAL A 47 -5.35 -10.11 17.10
N ARG A 48 -5.32 -9.17 18.05
CA ARG A 48 -4.60 -9.33 19.32
C ARG A 48 -5.00 -10.57 20.11
N GLY A 49 -6.29 -10.90 20.11
CA GLY A 49 -6.84 -12.05 20.82
C GLY A 49 -6.44 -13.42 20.25
N GLN A 50 -5.83 -13.46 19.06
CA GLN A 50 -5.55 -14.71 18.34
C GLN A 50 -4.19 -15.36 18.69
N GLY A 51 -3.47 -14.83 19.69
CA GLY A 51 -2.21 -15.40 20.16
C GLY A 51 -1.16 -15.52 19.05
N ALA A 52 -0.66 -16.73 18.80
CA ALA A 52 0.40 -16.99 17.82
C ALA A 52 -0.02 -16.72 16.36
N ALA A 53 -1.32 -16.73 16.04
CA ALA A 53 -1.82 -16.47 14.69
C ALA A 53 -1.93 -14.97 14.36
N ALA A 54 -1.85 -14.09 15.38
CA ALA A 54 -2.04 -12.65 15.23
C ALA A 54 -1.18 -12.00 14.12
N PRO A 55 0.12 -12.33 13.96
CA PRO A 55 0.95 -11.75 12.90
C PRO A 55 0.46 -12.04 11.48
N ILE A 56 0.12 -13.30 11.20
CA ILE A 56 -0.31 -13.74 9.87
C ILE A 56 -1.67 -13.11 9.54
N LEU A 57 -2.60 -13.13 10.50
CA LEU A 57 -3.91 -12.51 10.34
C LEU A 57 -3.80 -11.00 10.12
N PHE A 58 -2.87 -10.33 10.81
CA PHE A 58 -2.61 -8.90 10.59
C PHE A 58 -2.11 -8.63 9.17
N VAL A 59 -1.15 -9.42 8.66
CA VAL A 59 -0.61 -9.26 7.30
C VAL A 59 -1.72 -9.42 6.25
N LEU A 60 -2.58 -10.43 6.41
CA LEU A 60 -3.71 -10.67 5.51
C LEU A 60 -4.76 -9.56 5.59
N LEU A 61 -5.09 -9.11 6.81
CA LEU A 61 -5.99 -7.99 7.05
C LEU A 61 -5.45 -6.72 6.38
N TYR A 62 -4.16 -6.42 6.54
CA TYR A 62 -3.52 -5.27 5.92
C TYR A 62 -3.61 -5.33 4.40
N ALA A 63 -3.30 -6.49 3.82
CA ALA A 63 -3.34 -6.68 2.38
C ALA A 63 -4.76 -6.50 1.82
N ALA A 64 -5.77 -7.09 2.48
CA ALA A 64 -7.17 -6.93 2.12
C ALA A 64 -7.63 -5.46 2.24
N ALA A 65 -7.30 -4.80 3.35
CA ALA A 65 -7.61 -3.41 3.59
C ALA A 65 -6.97 -2.48 2.54
N CYS A 66 -5.72 -2.75 2.15
CA CYS A 66 -5.05 -2.03 1.07
C CYS A 66 -5.81 -2.14 -0.25
N VAL A 67 -6.19 -3.35 -0.66
CA VAL A 67 -6.98 -3.59 -1.88
C VAL A 67 -8.33 -2.85 -1.82
N ALA A 68 -8.90 -2.75 -0.63
CA ALA A 68 -10.19 -2.11 -0.34
C ALA A 68 -10.16 -0.59 -0.15
N PHE A 69 -9.04 0.08 -0.44
CA PHE A 69 -8.90 1.53 -0.25
C PHE A 69 -9.04 2.01 1.20
N VAL A 70 -8.80 1.12 2.17
CA VAL A 70 -8.69 1.52 3.57
C VAL A 70 -7.34 2.23 3.79
N PRO A 71 -7.31 3.38 4.47
CA PRO A 71 -6.06 4.08 4.76
C PRO A 71 -5.08 3.21 5.58
N GLY A 72 -3.95 2.85 4.97
CA GLY A 72 -2.94 2.01 5.62
C GLY A 72 -2.33 2.63 6.88
N SER A 73 -2.36 3.96 7.03
CA SER A 73 -1.85 4.67 8.21
C SER A 73 -2.51 4.21 9.51
N ILE A 74 -3.82 3.93 9.49
CA ILE A 74 -4.58 3.49 10.67
C ILE A 74 -4.07 2.11 11.13
N LEU A 75 -3.90 1.19 10.18
CA LEU A 75 -3.38 -0.14 10.45
C LEU A 75 -1.92 -0.12 10.88
N THR A 76 -1.10 0.76 10.31
CA THR A 76 0.31 0.93 10.67
C THR A 76 0.47 1.46 12.10
N LEU A 77 -0.30 2.49 12.49
CA LEU A 77 -0.35 2.99 13.86
C LEU A 77 -0.85 1.89 14.82
N GLY A 78 -1.91 1.19 14.43
CA GLY A 78 -2.45 0.05 15.16
C GLY A 78 -1.43 -1.06 15.40
N ALA A 79 -0.63 -1.40 14.39
CA ALA A 79 0.43 -2.39 14.51
C ALA A 79 1.48 -1.99 15.55
N GLY A 80 1.85 -0.71 15.58
CA GLY A 80 2.74 -0.16 16.61
C GLY A 80 2.15 -0.30 18.00
N ALA A 81 0.89 0.06 18.16
CA ALA A 81 0.18 -0.07 19.43
C ALA A 81 0.01 -1.55 19.86
N VAL A 82 -0.07 -2.48 18.91
CA VAL A 82 -0.31 -3.90 19.11
C VAL A 82 0.96 -4.72 19.38
N PHE A 83 1.90 -4.66 18.44
CA PHE A 83 3.09 -5.50 18.35
C PHE A 83 4.38 -4.77 18.76
N GLY A 84 4.31 -3.46 19.02
CA GLY A 84 5.46 -2.63 19.33
C GLY A 84 6.26 -2.21 18.08
N PRO A 85 7.32 -1.40 18.26
CA PRO A 85 8.03 -0.76 17.16
C PRO A 85 8.75 -1.74 16.22
N VAL A 86 9.37 -2.80 16.77
CA VAL A 86 10.17 -3.75 15.98
C VAL A 86 9.29 -4.74 15.22
N LEU A 87 8.48 -5.53 15.94
CA LEU A 87 7.61 -6.53 15.31
C LEU A 87 6.50 -5.87 14.49
N GLY A 88 5.96 -4.75 14.94
CA GLY A 88 4.98 -3.98 14.15
C GLY A 88 5.55 -3.52 12.81
N THR A 89 6.82 -3.10 12.77
CA THR A 89 7.50 -2.74 11.51
C THR A 89 7.63 -3.95 10.60
N ALA A 90 8.04 -5.11 11.12
CA ALA A 90 8.15 -6.34 10.32
C ALA A 90 6.79 -6.75 9.71
N TRP A 91 5.73 -6.78 10.51
CA TRP A 91 4.40 -7.19 10.05
C TRP A 91 3.75 -6.18 9.11
N VAL A 92 3.91 -4.88 9.36
CA VAL A 92 3.45 -3.85 8.41
C VAL A 92 4.27 -3.92 7.12
N SER A 93 5.58 -4.13 7.20
CA SER A 93 6.43 -4.25 6.01
C SER A 93 5.94 -5.40 5.10
N ALA A 94 5.65 -6.57 5.68
CA ALA A 94 5.08 -7.71 4.95
C ALA A 94 3.67 -7.42 4.42
N GLY A 95 2.75 -6.95 5.27
CA GLY A 95 1.35 -6.69 4.90
C GLY A 95 1.19 -5.58 3.86
N SER A 96 1.94 -4.50 4.00
CA SER A 96 1.90 -3.37 3.08
C SER A 96 2.53 -3.70 1.73
N THR A 97 3.60 -4.50 1.70
CA THR A 97 4.20 -4.99 0.46
C THR A 97 3.26 -5.96 -0.26
N LEU A 98 2.64 -6.89 0.48
CA LEU A 98 1.65 -7.82 -0.07
C LEU A 98 0.43 -7.08 -0.62
N GLY A 99 -0.15 -6.15 0.15
CA GLY A 99 -1.28 -5.34 -0.28
C GLY A 99 -0.96 -4.48 -1.51
N ALA A 100 0.22 -3.86 -1.52
CA ALA A 100 0.70 -3.08 -2.66
C ALA A 100 0.83 -3.95 -3.91
N ALA A 101 1.44 -5.13 -3.78
CA ALA A 101 1.56 -6.09 -4.88
C ALA A 101 0.19 -6.53 -5.41
N LEU A 102 -0.77 -6.85 -4.55
CA LEU A 102 -2.12 -7.25 -4.95
C LEU A 102 -2.85 -6.13 -5.69
N ALA A 103 -2.88 -4.92 -5.12
CA ALA A 103 -3.51 -3.76 -5.75
C ALA A 103 -2.87 -3.42 -7.11
N PHE A 104 -1.54 -3.52 -7.19
CA PHE A 104 -0.80 -3.36 -8.44
C PHE A 104 -1.19 -4.39 -9.50
N LEU A 105 -1.27 -5.67 -9.14
CA LEU A 105 -1.62 -6.75 -10.06
C LEU A 105 -3.07 -6.66 -10.52
N LEU A 106 -3.98 -6.24 -9.62
CA LEU A 106 -5.36 -5.92 -9.99
C LEU A 106 -5.41 -4.77 -11.00
N GLY A 107 -4.67 -3.68 -10.77
CA GLY A 107 -4.54 -2.60 -11.74
C GLY A 107 -4.00 -3.10 -13.10
N ARG A 108 -2.95 -3.93 -13.06
CA ARG A 108 -2.27 -4.48 -14.24
C ARG A 108 -3.15 -5.38 -15.10
N PHE A 109 -3.83 -6.34 -14.49
CA PHE A 109 -4.49 -7.42 -15.23
C PHE A 109 -5.99 -7.20 -15.42
N VAL A 110 -6.57 -6.29 -14.65
CA VAL A 110 -8.00 -5.96 -14.78
C VAL A 110 -8.18 -4.62 -15.48
N ALA A 111 -7.54 -3.57 -14.97
CA ALA A 111 -7.88 -2.21 -15.36
C ALA A 111 -7.08 -1.68 -16.54
N ARG A 112 -5.85 -2.19 -16.74
CA ARG A 112 -4.92 -1.68 -17.76
C ARG A 112 -5.51 -1.63 -19.16
N ASP A 113 -6.10 -2.72 -19.65
CA ASP A 113 -6.60 -2.77 -21.03
C ASP A 113 -7.78 -1.83 -21.27
N ALA A 114 -8.63 -1.63 -20.26
CA ALA A 114 -9.73 -0.68 -20.35
C ALA A 114 -9.22 0.77 -20.37
N ILE A 115 -8.26 1.10 -19.49
CA ILE A 115 -7.65 2.43 -19.43
C ILE A 115 -6.82 2.72 -20.68
N ALA A 116 -6.02 1.76 -21.16
CA ALA A 116 -5.21 1.94 -22.37
C ALA A 116 -6.08 2.19 -23.61
N ARG A 117 -7.25 1.55 -23.71
CA ARG A 117 -8.21 1.82 -24.80
C ARG A 117 -8.83 3.21 -24.72
N ARG A 118 -9.06 3.73 -23.51
CA ARG A 118 -9.72 5.03 -23.30
C ARG A 118 -8.76 6.21 -23.34
N PHE A 119 -7.55 6.04 -22.83
CA PHE A 119 -6.57 7.10 -22.59
C PHE A 119 -5.21 6.85 -23.25
N GLY A 120 -5.02 5.77 -24.03
CA GLY A 120 -3.74 5.43 -24.65
C GLY A 120 -3.24 6.46 -25.66
N ASN A 121 -4.13 7.29 -26.22
CA ASN A 121 -3.76 8.40 -27.10
C ASN A 121 -3.49 9.71 -26.34
N ASP A 122 -3.70 9.76 -25.03
CA ASP A 122 -3.37 10.93 -24.22
C ASP A 122 -1.83 11.09 -24.14
N PRO A 123 -1.26 12.22 -24.60
CA PRO A 123 0.18 12.45 -24.58
C PRO A 123 0.80 12.36 -23.19
N ARG A 124 0.07 12.78 -22.14
CA ARG A 124 0.54 12.72 -20.75
C ARG A 124 0.60 11.28 -20.25
N PHE A 125 -0.43 10.48 -20.56
CA PHE A 125 -0.44 9.06 -20.19
C PHE A 125 0.74 8.32 -20.84
N ARG A 126 0.99 8.56 -22.13
CA ARG A 126 2.13 7.98 -22.85
C ARG A 126 3.48 8.40 -22.28
N ALA A 127 3.66 9.70 -22.00
CA ALA A 127 4.90 10.21 -21.41
C ALA A 127 5.20 9.58 -20.05
N ILE A 128 4.18 9.43 -19.19
CA ILE A 128 4.32 8.75 -17.89
C ILE A 128 4.66 7.27 -18.09
N ASP A 129 3.94 6.56 -18.97
CA ASP A 129 4.16 5.14 -19.23
C ASP A 129 5.57 4.86 -19.78
N GLU A 130 6.08 5.73 -20.66
CA GLU A 130 7.45 5.64 -21.20
C GLU A 130 8.53 5.98 -20.17
N ALA A 131 8.35 7.03 -19.37
CA ALA A 131 9.29 7.37 -18.29
C ALA A 131 9.41 6.21 -17.29
N VAL A 132 8.27 5.66 -16.88
CA VAL A 132 8.19 4.53 -15.96
C VAL A 132 8.76 3.23 -16.57
N ALA A 133 8.66 3.04 -17.88
CA ALA A 133 9.29 1.90 -18.55
C ALA A 133 10.82 1.93 -18.46
N ARG A 134 11.44 3.11 -18.55
CA ARG A 134 12.90 3.29 -18.55
C ARG A 134 13.49 3.27 -17.14
N GLU A 135 12.90 4.02 -16.21
CA GLU A 135 13.43 4.22 -14.86
C GLU A 135 12.45 3.81 -13.75
N GLY A 136 11.64 2.77 -14.00
CA GLY A 136 10.53 2.38 -13.15
C GLY A 136 10.86 2.22 -11.66
N TRP A 137 11.98 1.57 -11.33
CA TRP A 137 12.47 1.49 -9.94
C TRP A 137 12.59 2.86 -9.27
N LYS A 138 13.30 3.80 -9.93
CA LYS A 138 13.60 5.12 -9.37
C LYS A 138 12.31 5.92 -9.23
N ILE A 139 11.46 5.90 -10.26
CA ILE A 139 10.19 6.62 -10.24
C ILE A 139 9.30 6.09 -9.11
N VAL A 140 9.18 4.77 -8.94
CA VAL A 140 8.40 4.18 -7.84
C VAL A 140 8.97 4.61 -6.49
N ALA A 141 10.28 4.47 -6.27
CA ALA A 141 10.90 4.86 -5.00
C ALA A 141 10.66 6.33 -4.67
N LEU A 142 10.80 7.21 -5.66
CA LEU A 142 10.59 8.64 -5.51
C LEU A 142 9.13 9.01 -5.23
N LEU A 143 8.18 8.34 -5.89
CA LEU A 143 6.75 8.50 -5.63
C LEU A 143 6.37 8.01 -4.22
N ARG A 144 7.02 6.95 -3.71
CA ARG A 144 6.80 6.44 -2.36
C ARG A 144 7.31 7.35 -1.26
N LEU A 145 8.41 8.04 -1.52
CA LEU A 145 8.98 9.04 -0.61
C LEU A 145 8.22 10.37 -0.69
N SER A 146 7.43 10.58 -1.74
CA SER A 146 6.56 11.74 -1.86
C SER A 146 5.25 11.53 -1.09
N PRO A 147 4.82 12.48 -0.25
CA PRO A 147 3.51 12.44 0.41
C PRO A 147 2.36 12.83 -0.53
N ALA A 148 2.64 13.15 -1.80
CA ALA A 148 1.66 13.72 -2.72
C ALA A 148 0.54 12.74 -3.12
N PHE A 149 0.79 11.43 -3.02
CA PHE A 149 -0.14 10.41 -3.51
C PHE A 149 -0.62 9.49 -2.40
N PRO A 150 -1.94 9.28 -2.26
CA PRO A 150 -2.48 8.28 -1.35
C PRO A 150 -1.96 6.88 -1.71
N PHE A 151 -1.56 6.13 -0.69
CA PHE A 151 -0.91 4.82 -0.83
C PHE A 151 -1.62 3.87 -1.79
N THR A 152 -2.93 3.67 -1.60
CA THR A 152 -3.71 2.73 -2.41
C THR A 152 -3.85 3.19 -3.86
N LEU A 153 -4.15 4.47 -4.08
CA LEU A 153 -4.29 5.03 -5.43
C LEU A 153 -2.99 4.89 -6.23
N LEU A 154 -1.86 5.14 -5.59
CA LEU A 154 -0.54 4.98 -6.19
C LEU A 154 -0.29 3.52 -6.63
N ASN A 155 -0.72 2.53 -5.85
CA ASN A 155 -0.55 1.11 -6.18
C ASN A 155 -1.27 0.75 -7.48
N TYR A 156 -2.54 1.14 -7.61
CA TYR A 156 -3.33 0.88 -8.81
C TYR A 156 -2.80 1.68 -10.01
N ALA A 157 -2.47 2.96 -9.82
CA ALA A 157 -1.93 3.81 -10.87
C ALA A 157 -0.64 3.23 -11.46
N LEU A 158 0.30 2.80 -10.61
CA LEU A 158 1.52 2.14 -11.06
C LEU A 158 1.25 0.81 -11.75
N GLY A 159 0.21 0.07 -11.35
CA GLY A 159 -0.26 -1.15 -12.02
C GLY A 159 -0.66 -0.94 -13.48
N LEU A 160 -1.17 0.25 -13.82
CA LEU A 160 -1.54 0.63 -15.18
C LEU A 160 -0.32 0.91 -16.09
N THR A 161 0.84 1.19 -15.49
CA THR A 161 2.07 1.52 -16.21
C THR A 161 2.91 0.30 -16.58
N ARG A 162 3.92 0.47 -17.47
CA ARG A 162 4.88 -0.56 -17.90
C ARG A 162 5.97 -0.90 -16.87
N VAL A 163 5.91 -0.42 -15.63
CA VAL A 163 6.91 -0.79 -14.60
C VAL A 163 6.99 -2.31 -14.45
N ARG A 164 8.20 -2.86 -14.32
CA ARG A 164 8.38 -4.28 -14.01
C ARG A 164 7.88 -4.57 -12.60
N PHE A 165 7.18 -5.68 -12.41
CA PHE A 165 6.61 -6.04 -11.10
C PHE A 165 7.68 -6.13 -10.00
N ARG A 166 8.83 -6.74 -10.31
CA ARG A 166 9.98 -6.82 -9.39
C ARG A 166 10.48 -5.44 -8.98
N ASP A 167 10.68 -4.55 -9.96
CA ASP A 167 11.14 -3.18 -9.71
C ASP A 167 10.14 -2.43 -8.83
N TYR A 168 8.83 -2.60 -9.08
CA TYR A 168 7.77 -2.03 -8.27
C TYR A 168 7.78 -2.54 -6.81
N VAL A 169 7.85 -3.86 -6.61
CA VAL A 169 7.78 -4.48 -5.27
C VAL A 169 8.97 -4.05 -4.44
N VAL A 170 10.19 -4.21 -4.97
CA VAL A 170 11.40 -3.92 -4.20
C VAL A 170 11.53 -2.40 -3.98
N ALA A 171 11.13 -1.54 -4.94
CA ALA A 171 11.19 -0.09 -4.77
C ALA A 171 10.16 0.40 -3.76
N SER A 172 8.97 -0.21 -3.79
CA SER A 172 7.92 0.06 -2.80
C SER A 172 8.36 -0.36 -1.42
N TRP A 173 8.90 -1.57 -1.27
CA TRP A 173 9.37 -2.06 0.01
C TRP A 173 10.40 -1.11 0.62
N ILE A 174 11.47 -0.77 -0.12
CA ILE A 174 12.51 0.16 0.37
C ILE A 174 11.94 1.56 0.61
N GLY A 175 11.18 2.11 -0.33
CA GLY A 175 10.65 3.47 -0.25
C GLY A 175 9.63 3.67 0.88
N MET A 176 8.94 2.61 1.31
CA MET A 176 7.96 2.64 2.38
C MET A 176 8.57 2.44 3.77
N MET A 177 9.79 1.89 3.87
CA MET A 177 10.41 1.56 5.18
C MET A 177 10.51 2.77 6.12
N PRO A 178 11.00 3.96 5.70
CA PRO A 178 11.11 5.11 6.61
C PRO A 178 9.75 5.51 7.19
N GLY A 179 8.73 5.62 6.34
CA GLY A 179 7.37 5.94 6.77
C GLY A 179 6.75 4.84 7.63
N THR A 180 7.02 3.57 7.33
CA THR A 180 6.57 2.43 8.12
C THR A 180 7.13 2.50 9.54
N VAL A 181 8.45 2.64 9.68
CA VAL A 181 9.11 2.74 10.98
C VAL A 181 8.54 3.92 11.77
N LEU A 182 8.42 5.09 11.15
CA LEU A 182 7.88 6.29 11.81
C LEU A 182 6.44 6.07 12.33
N PHE A 183 5.52 5.59 11.49
CA PHE A 183 4.13 5.42 11.90
C PHE A 183 3.95 4.28 12.90
N VAL A 184 4.68 3.17 12.77
CA VAL A 184 4.65 2.10 13.79
C VAL A 184 5.19 2.62 15.11
N TYR A 185 6.29 3.38 15.07
CA TYR A 185 6.88 3.95 16.28
C TYR A 185 5.89 4.90 16.99
N LEU A 186 5.28 5.84 16.25
CA LEU A 186 4.22 6.70 16.75
C LEU A 186 3.05 5.90 17.34
N GLY A 187 2.65 4.82 16.67
CA GLY A 187 1.61 3.92 17.14
C GLY A 187 1.97 3.26 18.47
N SER A 188 3.22 2.85 18.66
CA SER A 188 3.68 2.25 19.91
C SER A 188 3.62 3.25 21.08
N VAL A 189 4.06 4.49 20.87
CA VAL A 189 4.00 5.56 21.87
C VAL A 189 2.55 5.94 22.20
N LEU A 190 1.71 6.16 21.19
CA LEU A 190 0.29 6.52 21.38
C LEU A 190 -0.49 5.41 22.08
N GLY A 191 -0.23 4.15 21.71
CA GLY A 191 -0.87 3.01 22.33
C GLY A 191 -0.59 2.95 23.84
N GLU A 192 0.56 3.43 24.29
CA GLU A 192 0.97 3.43 25.69
C GLU A 192 0.46 4.64 26.48
N ALA A 193 0.32 5.79 25.82
CA ALA A 193 -0.20 7.00 26.43
C ALA A 193 -1.72 6.94 26.71
N LEU A 194 -2.46 6.07 26.01
CA LEU A 194 -3.90 5.90 26.23
C LEU A 194 -4.18 5.01 27.46
N PRO A 195 -5.01 5.47 28.42
CA PRO A 195 -5.44 4.65 29.55
C PRO A 195 -6.14 3.39 29.05
N ARG A 196 -5.54 2.23 29.28
CA ARG A 196 -6.15 0.93 28.96
C ARG A 196 -6.94 0.48 30.19
N GLY A 197 -8.25 0.33 30.04
CA GLY A 197 -9.10 -0.20 31.10
C GLY A 197 -8.53 -1.50 31.69
N GLY A 198 -8.14 -1.46 32.96
CA GLY A 198 -7.93 -2.63 33.82
C GLY A 198 -6.58 -3.36 33.77
N ALA A 199 -5.63 -3.03 32.89
CA ALA A 199 -4.33 -3.74 32.84
C ALA A 199 -3.17 -2.85 33.30
N THR A 200 -2.74 -3.04 34.55
CA THR A 200 -1.50 -2.47 35.10
C THR A 200 -0.29 -3.13 34.45
N ARG A 201 0.22 -2.56 33.36
CA ARG A 201 1.64 -2.78 32.98
C ARG A 201 2.53 -2.00 33.95
N PRO A 202 3.76 -2.47 34.23
CA PRO A 202 4.72 -1.67 34.99
C PRO A 202 4.87 -0.30 34.30
N THR A 203 4.65 0.76 35.08
CA THR A 203 4.91 2.14 34.63
C THR A 203 6.36 2.24 34.22
N ARG A 204 6.61 2.50 32.93
CA ARG A 204 7.96 2.66 32.42
C ARG A 204 8.67 3.81 33.12
N THR A 205 9.95 3.61 33.39
CA THR A 205 10.79 4.60 34.07
C THR A 205 10.93 5.87 33.23
N PRO A 206 11.22 7.03 33.84
CA PRO A 206 11.51 8.25 33.09
C PRO A 206 12.64 8.08 32.06
N ALA A 207 13.60 7.19 32.32
CA ALA A 207 14.68 6.85 31.41
C ALA A 207 14.17 6.12 30.14
N GLU A 208 13.20 5.22 30.28
CA GLU A 208 12.57 4.56 29.14
C GLU A 208 11.78 5.57 28.30
N TRP A 209 11.04 6.49 28.93
CA TRP A 209 10.36 7.57 28.21
C TRP A 209 11.34 8.50 27.49
N ALA A 210 12.48 8.82 28.11
CA ALA A 210 13.55 9.59 27.47
C ALA A 210 14.12 8.84 26.26
N LEU A 211 14.37 7.53 26.37
CA LEU A 211 14.77 6.69 25.25
C LEU A 211 13.74 6.68 24.12
N TYR A 212 12.44 6.66 24.45
CA TYR A 212 11.37 6.76 23.45
C TYR A 212 11.32 8.13 22.78
N ALA A 213 11.50 9.21 23.54
CA ALA A 213 11.54 10.56 22.99
C ALA A 213 12.75 10.75 22.06
N VAL A 214 13.92 10.25 22.46
CA VAL A 214 15.14 10.26 21.65
C VAL A 214 14.96 9.41 20.39
N GLY A 215 14.40 8.21 20.51
CA GLY A 215 14.10 7.33 19.38
C GLY A 215 13.09 7.94 18.40
N LEU A 216 12.07 8.64 18.91
CA LEU A 216 11.12 9.38 18.09
C LEU A 216 11.81 10.51 17.33
N ALA A 217 12.60 11.33 18.03
CA ALA A 217 13.33 12.44 17.44
C ALA A 217 14.30 11.97 16.35
N ALA A 218 15.04 10.88 16.61
CA ALA A 218 15.92 10.25 15.65
C ALA A 218 15.15 9.72 14.42
N THR A 219 14.00 9.07 14.63
CA THR A 219 13.17 8.52 13.54
C THR A 219 12.58 9.64 12.68
N ILE A 220 12.09 10.72 13.29
CA ILE A 220 11.62 11.91 12.58
C ILE A 220 12.77 12.53 11.79
N ALA A 221 13.94 12.73 12.41
CA ALA A 221 15.09 13.32 11.75
C ALA A 221 15.53 12.48 10.53
N VAL A 222 15.69 11.17 10.69
CA VAL A 222 16.04 10.25 9.60
C VAL A 222 15.00 10.29 8.50
N THR A 223 13.71 10.20 8.84
CA THR A 223 12.62 10.22 7.86
C THR A 223 12.60 11.54 7.09
N VAL A 224 12.74 12.68 7.78
CA VAL A 224 12.79 14.01 7.17
C VAL A 224 14.01 14.17 6.28
N VAL A 225 15.19 13.72 6.72
CA VAL A 225 16.42 13.78 5.93
C VAL A 225 16.30 12.94 4.66
N VAL A 226 15.88 11.68 4.78
CA VAL A 226 15.69 10.77 3.64
C VAL A 226 14.65 11.35 2.66
N THR A 227 13.53 11.84 3.18
CA THR A 227 12.47 12.46 2.36
C THR A 227 12.97 13.73 1.66
N ARG A 228 13.72 14.59 2.36
CA ARG A 228 14.29 15.82 1.78
C ARG A 228 15.36 15.50 0.71
N LEU A 229 16.22 14.52 0.96
CA LEU A 229 17.23 14.07 -0.01
C LEU A 229 16.56 13.51 -1.27
N ALA A 230 15.53 12.69 -1.11
CA ALA A 230 14.75 12.18 -2.24
C ALA A 230 14.05 13.29 -3.03
N ARG A 231 13.47 14.28 -2.34
CA ARG A 231 12.84 15.44 -2.99
C ARG A 231 13.83 16.30 -3.76
N ARG A 232 15.04 16.52 -3.21
CA ARG A 232 16.12 17.24 -3.90
C ARG A 232 16.60 16.49 -5.14
N ALA A 233 16.78 15.17 -5.04
CA ALA A 233 17.17 14.34 -6.17
C ALA A 233 16.13 14.33 -7.31
N LEU A 234 14.83 14.40 -6.96
CA LEU A 234 13.74 14.59 -7.93
C LEU A 234 13.84 15.93 -8.65
N GLN A 235 14.01 17.02 -7.90
CA GLN A 235 14.02 18.38 -8.46
C GLN A 235 15.22 18.61 -9.41
N GLN A 236 16.38 18.01 -9.12
CA GLN A 236 17.57 18.10 -9.98
C GLN A 236 17.47 17.32 -11.30
N ARG A 237 16.52 16.40 -11.44
CA ARG A 237 16.35 15.60 -12.67
C ARG A 237 15.15 16.03 -13.53
N ILE A 238 14.26 16.83 -12.97
CA ILE A 238 13.05 17.32 -13.65
C ILE A 238 13.16 18.82 -13.96
N GLY A 239 14.13 19.53 -13.36
CA GLY A 239 14.49 20.91 -13.67
C GLY A 239 15.70 21.03 -14.57
#